data_AF-A0A4Q2V0P8-F1
#
_entry.id   AF-A0A4Q2V0P8-F1
#
_cell.length_a   1.000
_cell.length_b   1.000
_cell.length_c   1.000
_cell.angle_alpha   90.00
_cell.angle_beta   90.00
_cell.angle_gamma   90.00
#
_symmetry.space_group_name_H-M   'P 1'
#
loop_
_entity.id
_entity.type
_entity.pdbx_description
1 polymer ?
#
loop_
_entity_poly.entity_id
_entity_poly.type
_entity_poly.pdbx_seq_one_letter_code
_entity_poly.pdbx_strand_id
1 'polypeptide(L)'
;MQQLIQEKLVSGSQGIFLWTALMMQRLARTPNRLILKVLGETPKGVSGIYERIIAEIPEESREVAFHILTWVTYSPRPLTLTELNVVCDLKFGDAFEITDLTDLGGIQAEVTCCSPILKIRATSDEVLLVHETAREFLVQYSLASSTTPQTLAGPHSAHHQLADACLTYITLESISRASVPTTFQRCSQFKFKLR
;
A
#
# COMPACT_ATOMS: atom_id res chain seq x y z
N MET A 1 24.08 1.84 27.86
CA MET A 1 22.79 1.62 27.17
C MET A 1 22.79 2.22 25.77
N GLN A 2 23.11 3.51 25.58
CA GLN A 2 23.16 4.14 24.25
C GLN A 2 24.14 3.48 23.26
N GLN A 3 25.35 3.10 23.70
CA GLN A 3 26.33 2.40 22.87
C GLN A 3 25.80 1.06 22.33
N LEU A 4 25.14 0.27 23.18
CA LEU A 4 24.55 -1.02 22.78
C LEU A 4 23.45 -0.84 21.72
N ILE A 5 22.65 0.22 21.84
CA ILE A 5 21.63 0.56 20.84
C ILE A 5 22.31 0.92 19.52
N GLN A 6 23.33 1.77 19.55
CA GLN A 6 24.08 2.19 18.37
C GLN A 6 24.75 1.01 17.65
N GLU A 7 25.42 0.12 18.37
CA GLU A 7 26.07 -1.07 17.79
C GLU A 7 25.06 -2.01 17.11
N LYS A 8 23.91 -2.23 17.76
CA LYS A 8 22.83 -3.05 17.19
C LYS A 8 22.22 -2.41 15.95
N LEU A 9 22.04 -1.08 15.95
CA LEU A 9 21.51 -0.38 14.80
C LEU A 9 22.49 -0.41 13.62
N VAL A 10 23.78 -0.15 13.86
CA VAL A 10 24.80 -0.17 12.80
C VAL A 10 24.90 -1.57 12.18
N SER A 11 25.02 -2.60 13.02
CA SER A 11 25.14 -3.99 12.55
C SER A 11 23.88 -4.51 11.84
N GLY A 12 22.68 -4.11 12.28
CA GLY A 12 21.42 -4.49 11.65
C GLY A 12 21.10 -3.76 10.34
N SER A 13 21.50 -2.50 10.23
CA SER A 13 21.22 -1.65 9.05
C SER A 13 21.88 -2.12 7.76
N GLN A 14 22.99 -2.85 7.86
CA GLN A 14 23.83 -3.23 6.72
C GLN A 14 24.18 -2.04 5.81
N GLY A 15 24.33 -0.84 6.40
CA GLY A 15 24.62 0.39 5.67
C GLY A 15 23.41 1.12 5.10
N ILE A 16 22.18 0.67 5.37
CA ILE A 16 20.96 1.27 4.82
C ILE A 16 20.32 2.23 5.83
N PHE A 17 20.36 3.53 5.53
CA PHE A 17 19.80 4.57 6.39
C PHE A 17 18.29 4.41 6.66
N LEU A 18 17.53 3.96 5.65
CA LEU A 18 16.08 3.73 5.78
C LEU A 18 15.76 2.68 6.85
N TRP A 19 16.56 1.62 6.94
CA TRP A 19 16.42 0.61 7.99
C TRP A 19 16.56 1.24 9.38
N THR A 20 17.58 2.09 9.56
CA THR A 20 17.82 2.77 10.83
C THR A 20 16.68 3.72 11.17
N ALA A 21 16.16 4.46 10.20
CA ALA A 21 15.02 5.36 10.39
C ALA A 21 13.75 4.60 10.83
N LEU A 22 13.41 3.51 10.14
CA LEU A 22 12.28 2.65 10.48
C LEU A 22 12.44 2.00 11.86
N MET A 23 13.66 1.55 12.18
CA MET A 23 13.94 0.97 13.49
C MET A 23 13.85 2.00 14.62
N MET A 24 14.31 3.23 14.38
CA MET A 24 14.19 4.32 15.34
C MET A 24 12.72 4.72 15.58
N GLN A 25 11.91 4.80 14.54
CA GLN A 25 10.46 5.06 14.67
C GLN A 25 9.77 3.97 15.50
N ARG A 26 10.16 2.70 15.31
CA ARG A 26 9.66 1.58 16.10
C ARG A 26 10.07 1.67 17.57
N LEU A 27 11.35 1.95 17.83
CA LEU A 27 11.87 2.10 19.20
C LEU A 27 11.19 3.25 19.94
N ALA A 28 10.87 4.35 19.25
CA ALA A 28 10.15 5.48 19.84
C ALA A 28 8.74 5.12 20.33
N ARG A 29 8.10 4.09 19.73
CA ARG A 29 6.78 3.56 20.13
C ARG A 29 6.88 2.39 21.12
N THR A 30 8.09 1.91 21.41
CA THR A 30 8.32 0.74 22.26
C THR A 30 8.52 1.19 23.72
N PRO A 31 7.80 0.61 24.70
CA PRO A 31 8.04 0.95 26.10
C PRO A 31 9.46 0.55 26.51
N ASN A 32 10.11 1.38 27.34
CA ASN A 32 11.53 1.24 27.69
C ASN A 32 11.95 -0.19 28.10
N ARG A 33 11.08 -0.90 28.86
CA ARG A 33 11.32 -2.27 29.31
C ARG A 33 11.44 -3.31 28.18
N LEU A 34 10.91 -3.02 26.99
CA LEU A 34 10.92 -3.92 25.83
C LEU A 34 11.99 -3.55 24.78
N ILE A 35 12.67 -2.41 24.91
CA ILE A 35 13.63 -1.92 23.92
C ILE A 35 14.73 -2.96 23.62
N LEU A 36 15.32 -3.57 24.65
CA LEU A 36 16.36 -4.58 24.46
C LEU A 36 15.85 -5.86 23.79
N LYS A 37 14.60 -6.25 24.05
CA LYS A 37 13.96 -7.39 23.38
C LYS A 37 13.76 -7.08 21.90
N VAL A 38 13.24 -5.89 21.59
CA VAL A 38 13.02 -5.42 20.21
C VAL A 38 14.34 -5.31 19.44
N LEU A 39 15.43 -4.87 20.08
CA LEU A 39 16.79 -4.86 19.51
C LEU A 39 17.45 -6.25 19.43
N GLY A 40 16.95 -7.23 20.16
CA GLY A 40 17.39 -8.63 20.07
C GLY A 40 16.77 -9.34 18.87
N GLU A 41 15.52 -9.01 18.57
CA GLU A 41 14.72 -9.60 17.49
C GLU A 41 14.86 -8.83 16.15
N THR A 42 15.75 -7.84 16.06
CA THR A 42 15.85 -6.97 14.88
C THR A 42 16.17 -7.77 13.63
N PRO A 43 15.36 -7.64 12.57
CA PRO A 43 15.65 -8.23 11.28
C PRO A 43 16.84 -7.53 10.61
N LYS A 44 17.65 -8.29 9.86
CA LYS A 44 18.81 -7.75 9.14
C LYS A 44 18.38 -7.16 7.79
N GLY A 45 18.87 -5.96 7.49
CA GLY A 45 18.61 -5.32 6.20
C GLY A 45 17.15 -4.89 6.01
N VAL A 46 16.89 -4.15 4.93
CA VAL A 46 15.58 -3.53 4.67
C VAL A 46 14.48 -4.56 4.38
N SER A 47 14.77 -5.67 3.70
CA SER A 47 13.73 -6.68 3.44
C SER A 47 13.16 -7.26 4.73
N GLY A 48 14.03 -7.62 5.69
CA GLY A 48 13.56 -8.18 6.94
C GLY A 48 12.77 -7.18 7.81
N ILE A 49 13.08 -5.87 7.73
CA ILE A 49 12.28 -4.87 8.45
C ILE A 49 10.87 -4.77 7.86
N TYR A 50 10.73 -4.84 6.54
CA TYR A 50 9.42 -4.86 5.89
C TYR A 50 8.65 -6.15 6.14
N GLU A 51 9.29 -7.33 6.10
CA GLU A 51 8.65 -8.60 6.49
C GLU A 51 8.05 -8.51 7.88
N ARG A 52 8.79 -7.90 8.82
CA ARG A 52 8.32 -7.71 10.18
C ARG A 52 7.15 -6.72 10.26
N ILE A 53 7.20 -5.61 9.52
CA ILE A 53 6.08 -4.66 9.44
C ILE A 53 4.83 -5.36 8.93
N ILE A 54 4.94 -6.17 7.88
CA ILE A 54 3.83 -6.95 7.33
C ILE A 54 3.30 -7.95 8.35
N ALA A 55 4.18 -8.65 9.07
CA ALA A 55 3.79 -9.62 10.10
C ALA A 55 3.09 -8.96 11.32
N GLU A 56 3.31 -7.67 11.54
CA GLU A 56 2.70 -6.90 12.63
C GLU A 56 1.31 -6.35 12.30
N ILE A 57 0.85 -6.52 11.05
CA ILE A 57 -0.52 -6.15 10.66
C ILE A 57 -1.51 -7.04 11.44
N PRO A 58 -2.52 -6.44 12.11
CA PRO A 58 -3.57 -7.16 12.83
C PRO A 58 -4.25 -8.21 11.94
N GLU A 59 -4.62 -9.35 12.51
CA GLU A 59 -5.20 -10.46 11.75
C GLU A 59 -6.53 -10.05 11.10
N GLU A 60 -7.39 -9.35 11.83
CA GLU A 60 -8.63 -8.76 11.33
C GLU A 60 -8.44 -7.80 10.14
N SER A 61 -7.36 -7.03 10.10
CA SER A 61 -7.07 -6.07 9.01
C SER A 61 -6.20 -6.65 7.89
N ARG A 62 -5.66 -7.87 8.07
CA ARG A 62 -4.60 -8.40 7.21
C ARG A 62 -5.02 -8.53 5.75
N GLU A 63 -6.23 -9.01 5.50
CA GLU A 63 -6.73 -9.21 4.14
C GLU A 63 -6.95 -7.89 3.40
N VAL A 64 -7.56 -6.91 4.07
CA VAL A 64 -7.79 -5.57 3.53
C VAL A 64 -6.46 -4.84 3.31
N ALA A 65 -5.56 -4.88 4.30
CA ALA A 65 -4.23 -4.32 4.20
C ALA A 65 -3.43 -4.89 3.03
N PHE A 66 -3.45 -6.22 2.81
CA PHE A 66 -2.79 -6.82 1.67
C PHE A 66 -3.43 -6.46 0.34
N HIS A 67 -4.75 -6.27 0.31
CA HIS A 67 -5.43 -5.76 -0.87
C HIS A 67 -4.96 -4.34 -1.19
N ILE A 68 -4.95 -3.43 -0.21
CA ILE A 68 -4.45 -2.05 -0.37
C ILE A 68 -2.99 -2.06 -0.84
N LEU A 69 -2.13 -2.84 -0.19
CA LEU A 69 -0.71 -2.96 -0.58
C LEU A 69 -0.57 -3.46 -2.02
N THR A 70 -1.40 -4.41 -2.45
CA THR A 70 -1.44 -4.89 -3.85
C THR A 70 -1.78 -3.74 -4.80
N TRP A 71 -2.86 -3.01 -4.54
CA TRP A 71 -3.31 -1.91 -5.39
C TRP A 71 -2.27 -0.79 -5.47
N VAL A 72 -1.72 -0.35 -4.35
CA VAL A 72 -0.69 0.70 -4.34
C VAL A 72 0.60 0.25 -5.04
N THR A 73 0.94 -1.05 -4.98
CA THR A 73 2.15 -1.61 -5.61
C THR A 73 2.04 -1.75 -7.12
N TYR A 74 0.86 -2.12 -7.64
CA TYR A 74 0.70 -2.46 -9.06
C TYR A 74 -0.07 -1.42 -9.87
N SER A 75 -0.66 -0.40 -9.23
CA SER A 75 -1.31 0.68 -9.96
C SER A 75 -0.30 1.56 -10.69
N PRO A 76 -0.63 1.99 -11.93
CA PRO A 76 0.27 2.82 -12.74
C PRO A 76 0.41 4.25 -12.21
N ARG A 77 -0.50 4.68 -11.33
CA ARG A 77 -0.50 5.99 -10.66
C ARG A 77 -0.85 5.83 -9.18
N PRO A 78 -0.53 6.82 -8.34
CA PRO A 78 -1.06 6.90 -6.98
C PRO A 78 -2.60 6.90 -6.99
N LEU A 79 -3.18 6.26 -5.98
CA LEU A 79 -4.62 6.18 -5.76
C LEU A 79 -5.01 7.07 -4.58
N THR A 80 -6.17 7.68 -4.65
CA THR A 80 -6.74 8.43 -3.52
C THR A 80 -7.38 7.51 -2.49
N LEU A 81 -7.58 7.99 -1.26
CA LEU A 81 -8.34 7.27 -0.24
C LEU A 81 -9.74 6.88 -0.72
N THR A 82 -10.43 7.78 -1.43
CA THR A 82 -11.76 7.50 -2.00
C THR A 82 -11.73 6.37 -3.01
N GLU A 83 -10.74 6.35 -3.92
CA GLU A 83 -10.58 5.28 -4.90
C GLU A 83 -10.29 3.94 -4.23
N LEU A 84 -9.42 3.93 -3.22
CA LEU A 84 -9.12 2.72 -2.45
C LEU A 84 -10.34 2.23 -1.66
N ASN A 85 -11.17 3.13 -1.14
CA ASN A 85 -12.40 2.76 -0.46
C ASN A 85 -13.36 2.02 -1.39
N VAL A 86 -13.61 2.58 -2.59
CA VAL A 86 -14.44 1.94 -3.61
C VAL A 86 -13.92 0.55 -3.97
N VAL A 87 -12.61 0.43 -4.17
CA VAL A 87 -11.97 -0.84 -4.50
C VAL A 87 -12.14 -1.88 -3.39
N CYS A 88 -11.97 -1.46 -2.13
CA CYS A 88 -12.19 -2.33 -0.98
C CYS A 88 -13.66 -2.76 -0.87
N ASP A 89 -14.60 -1.84 -1.07
CA ASP A 89 -16.04 -2.12 -1.04
C ASP A 89 -16.44 -3.11 -2.15
N LEU A 90 -15.88 -2.99 -3.35
CA LEU A 90 -16.15 -3.93 -4.45
C LEU A 90 -15.72 -5.38 -4.14
N LYS A 91 -14.68 -5.56 -3.30
CA LYS A 91 -14.14 -6.88 -2.99
C LYS A 91 -14.71 -7.46 -1.69
N PHE A 92 -14.85 -6.64 -0.66
CA PHE A 92 -15.18 -7.07 0.70
C PHE A 92 -16.56 -6.63 1.17
N GLY A 93 -17.16 -5.64 0.49
CA GLY A 93 -18.52 -5.18 0.74
C GLY A 93 -19.52 -5.73 -0.27
N ASP A 94 -20.75 -5.24 -0.18
CA ASP A 94 -21.76 -5.49 -1.19
C ASP A 94 -21.56 -4.51 -2.36
N ALA A 95 -21.17 -5.03 -3.52
CA ALA A 95 -20.86 -4.22 -4.72
C ALA A 95 -22.02 -3.29 -5.19
N PHE A 96 -23.22 -3.46 -4.63
CA PHE A 96 -24.42 -2.65 -4.90
C PHE A 96 -24.64 -1.50 -3.91
N GLU A 97 -23.92 -1.47 -2.79
CA GLU A 97 -23.91 -0.40 -1.79
C GLU A 97 -22.48 0.13 -1.63
N ILE A 98 -21.94 0.80 -2.66
CA ILE A 98 -20.71 1.58 -2.47
C ILE A 98 -20.99 2.55 -1.32
N THR A 99 -20.28 2.34 -0.21
CA THR A 99 -20.50 3.05 1.05
C THR A 99 -20.39 4.55 0.82
N ASP A 100 -21.05 5.33 1.69
CA ASP A 100 -20.95 6.79 1.70
C ASP A 100 -19.50 7.25 1.49
N LEU A 101 -19.22 7.79 0.30
CA LEU A 101 -17.88 8.22 -0.13
C LEU A 101 -17.32 9.35 0.76
N THR A 102 -18.11 9.83 1.72
CA THR A 102 -17.73 10.83 2.70
C THR A 102 -17.12 10.24 3.98
N ASP A 103 -17.39 8.98 4.34
CA ASP A 103 -16.74 8.32 5.48
C ASP A 103 -15.49 7.54 5.05
N LEU A 104 -14.36 8.24 5.04
CA LEU A 104 -13.05 7.65 4.73
C LEU A 104 -12.29 7.20 5.99
N GLY A 105 -12.92 7.24 7.17
CA GLY A 105 -12.26 6.89 8.44
C GLY A 105 -11.80 5.44 8.49
N GLY A 106 -12.61 4.53 7.97
CA GLY A 106 -12.28 3.10 7.87
C GLY A 106 -11.07 2.83 6.98
N ILE A 107 -11.10 3.30 5.73
CA ILE A 107 -9.98 3.10 4.80
C ILE A 107 -8.70 3.79 5.29
N GLN A 108 -8.81 4.95 5.92
CA GLN A 108 -7.66 5.65 6.49
C GLN A 108 -7.02 4.83 7.63
N ALA A 109 -7.82 4.18 8.48
CA ALA A 109 -7.31 3.29 9.53
C ALA A 109 -6.55 2.10 8.92
N GLU A 110 -7.10 1.47 7.88
CA GLU A 110 -6.47 0.35 7.16
C GLU A 110 -5.14 0.76 6.50
N VAL A 111 -5.09 1.93 5.86
CA VAL A 111 -3.82 2.47 5.32
C VAL A 111 -2.81 2.76 6.44
N THR A 112 -3.29 3.20 7.60
CA THR A 112 -2.45 3.52 8.76
C THR A 112 -1.83 2.27 9.40
N CYS A 113 -2.50 1.12 9.36
CA CYS A 113 -1.93 -0.18 9.74
C CYS A 113 -0.64 -0.48 8.95
N CYS A 114 -0.54 0.04 7.73
CA CYS A 114 0.61 -0.09 6.83
C CYS A 114 1.55 1.13 6.84
N SER A 115 1.42 2.07 7.78
CA SER A 115 2.14 3.37 7.79
C SER A 115 3.68 3.32 7.65
N PRO A 116 4.42 2.28 8.08
CA PRO A 116 5.86 2.22 7.79
C PRO A 116 6.18 1.98 6.30
N ILE A 117 5.20 1.50 5.53
CA ILE A 117 5.30 1.18 4.10
C ILE A 117 4.53 2.23 3.26
N LEU A 118 3.38 2.67 3.75
CA LEU A 118 2.47 3.61 3.08
C LEU A 118 2.44 4.98 3.77
N LYS A 119 2.20 6.02 2.98
CA LYS A 119 1.91 7.37 3.45
C LYS A 119 0.75 7.96 2.68
N ILE A 120 -0.03 8.80 3.34
CA ILE A 120 -1.09 9.59 2.73
C ILE A 120 -0.55 10.98 2.45
N ARG A 121 -0.72 11.49 1.23
CA ARG A 121 -0.35 12.85 0.88
C ARG A 121 -1.42 13.83 1.36
N ALA A 122 -1.06 14.69 2.30
CA ALA A 122 -1.99 15.64 2.93
C ALA A 122 -2.68 16.63 1.98
N THR A 123 -2.16 16.84 0.76
CA THR A 123 -2.73 17.82 -0.19
C THR A 123 -3.78 17.23 -1.13
N SER A 124 -3.79 15.91 -1.33
CA SER A 124 -4.57 15.25 -2.38
C SER A 124 -5.14 13.89 -1.96
N ASP A 125 -4.93 13.49 -0.71
CA ASP A 125 -5.33 12.19 -0.15
C ASP A 125 -4.83 10.98 -0.94
N GLU A 126 -3.73 11.16 -1.69
CA GLU A 126 -3.08 10.09 -2.45
C GLU A 126 -2.27 9.19 -1.51
N VAL A 127 -2.51 7.88 -1.59
CA VAL A 127 -1.76 6.85 -0.90
C VAL A 127 -0.55 6.44 -1.74
N LEU A 128 0.62 6.54 -1.13
CA LEU A 128 1.91 6.36 -1.78
C LEU A 128 2.76 5.41 -0.95
N LEU A 129 3.68 4.70 -1.61
CA LEU A 129 4.78 4.05 -0.90
C LEU A 129 5.70 5.13 -0.29
N VAL A 130 6.19 4.87 0.91
CA VAL A 130 7.11 5.78 1.61
C VAL A 130 8.41 5.92 0.83
N HIS A 131 8.90 4.83 0.22
CA HIS A 131 10.15 4.75 -0.52
C HIS A 131 10.09 3.69 -1.63
N GLU A 132 10.90 3.83 -2.68
CA GLU A 132 10.90 2.90 -3.84
C GLU A 132 11.33 1.47 -3.45
N THR A 133 12.24 1.33 -2.49
CA THR A 133 12.63 0.01 -1.93
C THR A 133 11.45 -0.76 -1.34
N ALA A 134 10.40 -0.06 -0.90
CA ALA A 134 9.18 -0.72 -0.45
C ALA A 134 8.46 -1.40 -1.61
N ARG A 135 8.44 -0.78 -2.81
CA ARG A 135 7.89 -1.39 -4.03
C ARG A 135 8.66 -2.64 -4.39
N GLU A 136 9.99 -2.51 -4.49
CA GLU A 136 10.87 -3.63 -4.84
C GLU A 136 10.68 -4.81 -3.89
N PHE A 137 10.60 -4.53 -2.59
CA PHE A 137 10.31 -5.53 -1.57
C PHE A 137 8.94 -6.17 -1.76
N LEU A 138 7.86 -5.39 -1.91
CA LEU A 138 6.50 -5.93 -2.05
C LEU A 138 6.35 -6.81 -3.30
N VAL A 139 6.99 -6.43 -4.41
CA VAL A 139 7.04 -7.24 -5.63
C VAL A 139 7.73 -8.57 -5.35
N GLN A 140 8.92 -8.57 -4.75
CA GLN A 140 9.64 -9.80 -4.41
C GLN A 140 8.87 -10.67 -3.41
N TYR A 141 8.28 -10.05 -2.39
CA TYR A 141 7.49 -10.74 -1.38
C TYR A 141 6.25 -11.42 -1.99
N SER A 142 5.58 -10.77 -2.94
CA SER A 142 4.43 -11.36 -3.64
C SER A 142 4.78 -12.56 -4.51
N LEU A 143 6.03 -12.63 -5.01
CA LEU A 143 6.52 -13.77 -5.80
C LEU A 143 6.93 -14.96 -4.93
N ALA A 144 7.36 -14.70 -3.69
CA ALA A 144 7.77 -15.72 -2.74
C ALA A 144 6.60 -16.29 -1.92
N SER A 145 5.47 -15.58 -1.86
CA SER A 145 4.30 -15.98 -1.08
C SER A 145 3.51 -17.08 -1.79
N SER A 146 3.05 -18.09 -1.03
CA SER A 146 2.09 -19.07 -1.53
C SER A 146 0.69 -18.44 -1.62
N THR A 147 -0.03 -18.70 -2.72
CA THR A 147 -1.36 -18.14 -2.99
C THR A 147 -2.36 -18.58 -1.91
N THR A 148 -2.54 -17.75 -0.89
CA THR A 148 -3.56 -17.89 0.16
C THR A 148 -4.27 -16.54 0.32
N PRO A 149 -5.54 -16.51 0.77
CA PRO A 149 -6.33 -15.27 0.79
C PRO A 149 -5.69 -14.12 1.59
N GLN A 150 -4.85 -14.44 2.59
CA GLN A 150 -4.12 -13.45 3.39
C GLN A 150 -2.69 -13.18 2.89
N THR A 151 -2.47 -13.15 1.57
CA THR A 151 -1.14 -12.87 1.00
C THR A 151 -1.20 -11.81 -0.10
N LEU A 152 -0.05 -11.18 -0.36
CA LEU A 152 0.12 -10.25 -1.48
C LEU A 152 -0.07 -10.97 -2.81
N ALA A 153 -0.92 -10.40 -3.67
CA ALA A 153 -1.12 -10.95 -5.00
C ALA A 153 0.14 -10.76 -5.85
N GLY A 154 0.59 -11.83 -6.51
CA GLY A 154 1.67 -11.76 -7.49
C GLY A 154 1.29 -10.88 -8.70
N PRO A 155 2.26 -10.43 -9.52
CA PRO A 155 2.04 -9.40 -10.53
C PRO A 155 0.88 -9.69 -11.50
N HIS A 156 0.80 -10.92 -12.03
CA HIS A 156 -0.25 -11.30 -12.97
C HIS A 156 -1.65 -11.28 -12.32
N SER A 157 -1.77 -11.85 -11.11
CA SER A 157 -3.03 -11.85 -10.36
C SER A 157 -3.43 -10.43 -9.94
N ALA A 158 -2.47 -9.61 -9.53
CA ALA A 158 -2.70 -8.22 -9.16
C ALA A 158 -3.26 -7.42 -10.35
N HIS A 159 -2.60 -7.48 -11.51
CA HIS A 159 -3.10 -6.78 -12.71
C HIS A 159 -4.47 -7.29 -13.16
N HIS A 160 -4.74 -8.59 -13.03
CA HIS A 160 -6.08 -9.15 -13.28
C HIS A 160 -7.12 -8.59 -12.30
N GLN A 161 -6.84 -8.59 -10.99
CA GLN A 161 -7.74 -8.03 -9.97
C GLN A 161 -8.02 -6.54 -10.21
N LEU A 162 -6.99 -5.77 -10.56
CA LEU A 162 -7.14 -4.35 -10.90
C LEU A 162 -8.07 -4.16 -12.10
N ALA A 163 -7.84 -4.93 -13.17
CA ALA A 163 -8.65 -4.84 -14.40
C ALA A 163 -10.11 -5.24 -14.14
N ASP A 164 -10.33 -6.35 -13.42
CA ASP A 164 -11.66 -6.86 -13.09
C ASP A 164 -12.45 -5.90 -12.22
N ALA A 165 -11.83 -5.32 -11.20
CA ALA A 165 -12.46 -4.29 -10.37
C ALA A 165 -12.78 -3.01 -11.16
N CYS A 166 -11.90 -2.58 -12.06
CA CYS A 166 -12.19 -1.44 -12.94
C CYS A 166 -13.39 -1.72 -13.88
N LEU A 167 -13.45 -2.92 -14.45
CA LEU A 167 -14.57 -3.34 -15.30
C LEU A 167 -15.86 -3.41 -14.50
N THR A 168 -15.83 -4.05 -13.33
CA THR A 168 -16.96 -4.15 -12.40
C THR A 168 -17.49 -2.76 -12.08
N TYR A 169 -16.61 -1.84 -11.67
CA TYR A 169 -16.95 -0.45 -11.38
C TYR A 169 -17.67 0.23 -12.55
N ILE A 170 -17.14 0.14 -13.78
CA ILE A 170 -17.76 0.75 -14.98
C ILE A 170 -19.12 0.13 -15.31
N THR A 171 -19.30 -1.16 -15.02
CA THR A 171 -20.57 -1.86 -15.29
C THR A 171 -21.66 -1.64 -14.25
N LEU A 172 -21.36 -0.98 -13.12
CA LEU A 172 -22.37 -0.62 -12.13
C LEU A 172 -23.45 0.26 -12.76
N GLU A 173 -24.72 -0.07 -12.49
CA GLU A 173 -25.88 0.63 -13.09
C GLU A 173 -25.88 2.14 -12.83
N SER A 174 -25.29 2.59 -11.72
CA SER A 174 -25.14 4.00 -11.37
C SER A 174 -24.28 4.78 -12.37
N ILE A 175 -23.24 4.13 -12.94
CA ILE A 175 -22.33 4.74 -13.91
C ILE A 175 -22.80 4.49 -15.34
N SER A 176 -23.36 3.31 -15.65
CA SER A 176 -23.90 3.04 -16.99
C SER A 176 -25.08 3.96 -17.36
N ARG A 177 -25.81 4.46 -16.36
CA ARG A 177 -26.87 5.48 -16.52
C ARG A 177 -26.36 6.92 -16.47
N ALA A 178 -25.15 7.16 -15.95
CA ALA A 178 -24.51 8.47 -16.06
C ALA A 178 -24.13 8.68 -17.52
N SER A 179 -24.88 9.54 -18.21
CA SER A 179 -24.65 9.84 -19.62
C SER A 179 -23.21 10.29 -19.82
N VAL A 180 -22.45 9.59 -20.66
CA VAL A 180 -21.09 9.99 -21.04
C VAL A 180 -21.17 11.43 -21.57
N PRO A 181 -20.56 12.43 -20.92
CA PRO A 181 -20.49 13.76 -21.50
C PRO A 181 -19.74 13.62 -22.81
N THR A 182 -20.42 13.91 -23.92
CA THR A 182 -19.99 13.60 -25.29
C THR A 182 -18.84 14.50 -25.77
N THR A 183 -18.02 15.01 -24.86
CA THR A 183 -16.90 15.91 -25.17
C THR A 183 -15.65 15.13 -25.53
N PHE A 184 -15.76 14.15 -26.42
CA PHE A 184 -14.63 13.71 -27.23
C PHE A 184 -14.45 14.70 -28.37
N GLN A 185 -14.06 15.93 -28.02
CA GLN A 185 -13.68 16.92 -29.02
C GLN A 185 -12.34 16.47 -29.60
N ARG A 186 -12.41 15.87 -30.79
CA ARG A 186 -11.27 15.53 -31.65
C ARG A 186 -10.14 16.55 -31.49
N CYS A 187 -9.02 16.14 -30.91
CA CYS A 187 -7.74 16.81 -31.08
C CYS A 187 -7.27 16.64 -32.54
N SER A 188 -7.92 17.33 -33.48
CA SER A 188 -7.52 17.39 -34.89
C SER A 188 -6.61 18.59 -35.16
N GLN A 189 -5.61 18.85 -34.31
CA GLN A 189 -4.51 19.77 -34.59
C GLN A 189 -3.17 19.32 -33.95
N PHE A 190 -2.67 18.15 -34.34
CA PHE A 190 -1.23 17.91 -34.33
C PHE A 190 -0.74 17.84 -35.78
N LYS A 191 -0.38 19.00 -36.36
CA LYS A 191 0.40 19.06 -37.59
C LYS A 191 1.83 18.64 -37.24
N PHE A 192 2.19 17.39 -37.52
CA PHE A 192 3.58 16.97 -37.58
C PHE A 192 4.26 17.71 -38.74
N LYS A 193 5.15 18.65 -38.41
CA LYS A 193 6.08 19.28 -39.35
C LYS A 193 7.34 18.41 -39.33
N LEU A 194 7.45 17.51 -40.31
CA LEU A 194 8.69 16.76 -40.58
C LEU A 194 9.74 17.75 -41.10
N ARG A 195 10.95 17.66 -40.55
CA ARG A 195 12.17 18.28 -41.05
C ARG A 195 13.00 17.20 -41.72
#